data_AF-A0A940LBQ2-F1
#
_entry.id   AF-A0A940LBQ2-F1
#
_cell.length_a   1.000
_cell.length_b   1.000
_cell.length_c   1.000
_cell.angle_alpha   90.00
_cell.angle_beta   90.00
_cell.angle_gamma   90.00
#
_symmetry.space_group_name_H-M   'P 1'
#
loop_
_entity.id
_entity.type
_entity.pdbx_description
1 polymer ?
#
loop_
_entity_poly.entity_id
_entity_poly.type
_entity_poly.pdbx_seq_one_letter_code
_entity_poly.pdbx_strand_id
1 'polypeptide(L)' 'MQHIQRSRLMRLSWEIQKRRKSNRSRSLVAAWAIYLNEDITVYHLVQKHSNGRPVNPLASQHLTLFNHYS' A
#
# COMPACT_ATOMS: atom_id res chain seq x y z
N MET A 1 4.63 6.53 -17.34
CA MET A 1 3.65 5.86 -16.44
C MET A 1 4.16 4.52 -15.90
N GLN A 2 4.41 3.49 -16.74
CA GLN A 2 4.74 2.12 -16.27
C GLN A 2 6.05 1.98 -15.46
N HIS A 3 7.09 2.76 -15.78
CA HIS A 3 8.39 2.68 -15.08
C HIS A 3 8.33 3.16 -13.62
N ILE A 4 7.49 4.14 -13.32
CA ILE A 4 7.34 4.71 -11.98
C ILE A 4 6.64 3.70 -11.06
N GLN A 5 5.57 3.06 -11.55
CA GLN A 5 4.83 2.02 -10.83
C GLN A 5 5.73 0.82 -10.51
N ARG A 6 6.52 0.35 -11.49
CA ARG A 6 7.47 -0.74 -11.29
C ARG A 6 8.55 -0.38 -10.27
N SER A 7 9.06 0.84 -10.31
CA SER A 7 10.08 1.31 -9.36
C SER A 7 9.53 1.38 -7.92
N ARG A 8 8.28 1.85 -7.76
CA ARG A 8 7.58 1.89 -6.46
C ARG A 8 7.34 0.49 -5.91
N LEU A 9 6.85 -0.43 -6.74
CA LEU A 9 6.65 -1.84 -6.36
C LEU A 9 7.96 -2.49 -5.88
N MET A 10 9.05 -2.26 -6.61
CA MET A 10 10.37 -2.81 -6.25
C MET A 10 10.87 -2.24 -4.93
N ARG A 11 10.73 -0.94 -4.69
CA ARG A 11 11.07 -0.32 -3.39
C ARG A 11 10.24 -0.91 -2.26
N LEU A 12 8.93 -1.03 -2.43
CA LEU A 12 8.04 -1.62 -1.42
C LEU A 12 8.44 -3.07 -1.12
N SER A 13 8.76 -3.86 -2.15
CA SER A 13 9.22 -5.23 -1.98
C SER A 13 10.54 -5.32 -1.19
N TRP A 14 11.46 -4.38 -1.42
CA TRP A 14 12.73 -4.32 -0.70
C TRP A 14 12.53 -3.94 0.78
N GLU A 15 11.62 -3.02 1.07
CA GLU A 15 11.30 -2.66 2.46
C GLU A 15 10.65 -3.82 3.23
N ILE A 16 9.74 -4.56 2.58
CA ILE A 16 9.13 -5.76 3.15
C ILE A 16 10.21 -6.80 3.45
N GLN A 17 11.09 -7.08 2.47
CA GLN A 17 12.20 -8.00 2.62
C GLN A 17 13.11 -7.61 3.80
N LYS A 18 13.48 -6.32 3.91
CA LYS A 18 14.33 -5.81 4.98
C LYS A 18 13.69 -5.94 6.36
N ARG A 19 12.40 -5.61 6.50
CA ARG A 19 11.69 -5.64 7.79
C ARG A 19 11.32 -7.05 8.24
N ARG A 20 10.90 -7.93 7.31
CA ARG A 20 10.39 -9.27 7.60
C ARG A 20 11.43 -10.38 7.45
N LYS A 21 12.65 -10.05 6.98
CA LYS A 21 13.70 -11.02 6.60
C LYS A 21 13.19 -12.12 5.66
N SER A 22 12.23 -11.80 4.79
CA SER A 22 11.64 -12.72 3.83
C SER A 22 12.45 -12.78 2.53
N ASN A 23 12.30 -13.86 1.76
CA ASN A 23 12.91 -13.93 0.43
C ASN A 23 12.29 -12.91 -0.54
N ARG A 24 13.02 -12.59 -1.61
CA ARG A 24 12.63 -11.55 -2.57
C ARG A 24 11.30 -11.85 -3.26
N SER A 25 11.05 -13.10 -3.63
CA SER A 25 9.81 -13.52 -4.31
C SER A 25 8.58 -13.32 -3.42
N ARG A 26 8.61 -13.77 -2.16
CA ARG A 26 7.49 -13.54 -1.21
C ARG A 26 7.26 -12.06 -0.96
N SER A 27 8.34 -11.30 -0.84
CA SER A 27 8.25 -9.85 -0.58
C SER A 27 7.67 -9.09 -1.76
N LEU A 28 7.95 -9.54 -2.99
CA LEU A 28 7.38 -8.97 -4.22
C LEU A 28 5.91 -9.33 -4.39
N VAL A 29 5.51 -10.56 -4.09
CA VAL A 29 4.10 -10.97 -4.08
C VAL A 29 3.30 -10.15 -3.06
N ALA A 30 3.84 -9.96 -1.85
CA ALA A 30 3.20 -9.14 -0.83
C ALA A 30 3.08 -7.66 -1.26
N ALA A 31 4.15 -7.10 -1.85
CA ALA A 31 4.13 -5.74 -2.39
C ALA A 31 3.09 -5.58 -3.50
N TRP A 32 2.93 -6.60 -4.35
CA TRP A 32 1.94 -6.60 -5.44
C TRP A 32 0.51 -6.67 -4.91
N ALA A 33 0.27 -7.49 -3.88
CA ALA A 33 -1.04 -7.57 -3.23
C ALA A 33 -1.44 -6.22 -2.58
N ILE A 34 -0.50 -5.53 -1.93
CA ILE A 34 -0.73 -4.19 -1.37
C ILE A 34 -1.02 -3.17 -2.49
N TYR A 35 -0.29 -3.26 -3.61
CA TYR A 35 -0.48 -2.36 -4.75
C TYR A 35 -1.85 -2.55 -5.42
N LEU A 36 -2.31 -3.79 -5.58
CA LEU A 36 -3.61 -4.07 -6.20
C LEU A 36 -4.80 -3.75 -5.30
N ASN A 37 -4.62 -3.80 -3.98
CA ASN A 37 -5.67 -3.54 -2.99
C ASN A 37 -5.37 -2.26 -2.22
N GLU A 38 -4.78 -1.27 -2.88
CA GLU A 38 -4.28 -0.05 -2.27
C GLU A 38 -5.40 0.68 -1.50
N ASP A 39 -6.54 0.82 -2.15
CA ASP A 39 -7.81 1.38 -1.66
C ASP A 39 -8.31 0.68 -0.38
N ILE A 40 -8.39 -0.65 -0.40
CA ILE A 40 -8.86 -1.48 0.73
C ILE A 40 -7.84 -1.44 1.87
N THR A 41 -6.55 -1.47 1.53
CA THR A 41 -5.46 -1.47 2.52
C THR A 41 -5.43 -0.14 3.28
N VAL A 42 -5.62 0.99 2.57
CA VAL A 42 -5.69 2.29 3.23
C VAL A 42 -6.95 2.42 4.09
N TYR A 43 -8.10 1.94 3.62
CA TYR A 43 -9.33 1.90 4.43
C TYR A 43 -9.09 1.19 5.78
N HIS A 44 -8.52 -0.01 5.76
CA HIS A 44 -8.25 -0.76 7.00
C HIS A 44 -7.17 -0.12 7.87
N LEU A 45 -6.16 0.51 7.27
CA LEU A 45 -5.16 1.29 8.01
C LEU A 45 -5.80 2.48 8.73
N VAL A 46 -6.62 3.27 8.03
CA VAL A 46 -7.34 4.40 8.61
C VAL A 46 -8.28 3.92 9.72
N GLN A 47 -9.05 2.86 9.47
CA GLN A 47 -9.91 2.24 10.48
C GLN A 47 -9.13 1.84 11.74
N LYS A 48 -7.99 1.14 11.56
CA LYS A 48 -7.14 0.71 12.68
C LYS A 48 -6.53 1.88 13.47
N HIS A 49 -6.17 2.97 12.79
CA HIS A 49 -5.53 4.14 13.41
C HIS A 49 -6.52 5.19 13.92
N SER A 50 -7.80 5.11 13.55
CA SER A 50 -8.84 6.07 13.94
C SER A 50 -9.36 5.96 15.38
N ASN A 51 -8.83 5.05 16.21
CA ASN A 51 -9.12 4.93 17.66
C ASN A 51 -10.62 5.06 18.01
N GLY A 52 -11.49 4.39 17.26
CA GLY A 52 -12.94 4.37 17.51
C GLY A 52 -13.73 5.57 16.97
N ARG A 53 -13.08 6.52 16.28
CA ARG A 53 -13.81 7.57 15.55
C ARG A 53 -14.40 7.00 14.25
N PRO A 54 -15.66 7.31 13.92
CA PRO A 54 -16.26 6.87 12.67
C PRO A 54 -15.48 7.47 11.50
N VAL A 55 -14.83 6.59 10.71
CA VAL A 55 -14.18 6.98 9.46
C VAL A 55 -15.28 7.28 8.45
N ASN A 56 -15.30 8.50 7.93
CA ASN A 56 -16.31 8.90 6.96
C ASN A 56 -16.07 8.13 5.64
N PRO A 57 -16.97 7.21 5.24
CA PRO A 57 -16.73 6.31 4.10
C PRO A 57 -16.59 7.05 2.76
N LEU A 58 -17.15 8.26 2.66
CA LEU A 58 -17.01 9.13 1.48
C LEU A 58 -15.60 9.72 1.35
N ALA A 59 -14.86 9.90 2.45
CA ALA A 59 -13.48 10.35 2.41
C ALA A 59 -12.51 9.21 2.03
N SER A 60 -12.94 7.94 2.15
CA SER A 60 -12.12 6.77 1.85
C SER A 60 -11.95 6.49 0.35
N GLN A 61 -12.84 7.01 -0.49
CA GLN A 61 -12.80 6.80 -1.95
C GLN A 61 -11.64 7.52 -2.65
N HIS A 62 -10.98 8.46 -1.96
CA HIS A 62 -9.87 9.24 -2.49
C HIS A 62 -8.52 8.96 -1.83
N LEU A 63 -8.43 7.86 -1.07
CA LEU A 63 -7.24 7.50 -0.32
C LEU A 63 -6.32 6.60 -1.16
N THR A 64 -5.33 7.21 -1.80
CA THR A 64 -4.24 6.51 -2.50
C THR A 64 -3.00 6.50 -1.62
N LEU A 65 -2.38 5.33 -1.37
CA LEU A 65 -1.00 5.21 -0.87
C LEU A 65 0.01 5.92 -1.76
N PHE A 66 -0.24 5.97 -3.07
CA PHE A 66 0.67 6.51 -4.05
C PHE A 66 0.06 7.72 -4.74
N ASN A 67 0.48 8.91 -4.31
CA ASN A 67 0.04 10.14 -4.96
C ASN A 67 0.48 10.14 -6.44
N HIS A 68 -0.50 10.27 -7.33
CA HIS A 68 -0.33 10.37 -8.78
C HIS A 68 -0.01 11.83 -9.12
N TYR A 69 1.17 12.32 -8.71
CA TYR A 69 1.68 13.56 -9.27
C TYR A 69 2.15 13.27 -10.71
N SER A 70 1.41 13.87 -11.65
CA SER A 70 1.78 14.05 -13.06
C SER A 70 2.96 14.98 -13.21
#